data_AF-A0AAJ6HGQ8-F1
#
_entry.id   AF-A0AAJ6HGQ8-F1
#
_cell.length_a   1.000
_cell.length_b   1.000
_cell.length_c   1.000
_cell.angle_alpha   90.00
_cell.angle_beta   90.00
_cell.angle_gamma   90.00
#
_symmetry.space_group_name_H-M   'P 1'
#
loop_
_entity.id
_entity.type
_entity.pdbx_description
1 polymer ?
#
loop_
_entity_poly.entity_id
_entity_poly.type
_entity_poly.pdbx_seq_one_letter_code
_entity_poly.pdbx_strand_id
1 'polypeptide(L)'
;MVAAVIAWETKRKEWDAQRAKLGQVFGGAASPMRSGNRSYVGGVKISDSRELDVYWCRPDQYDYRALRSSAKPAKGKPKEARAAQVVEHERLSALWKEHCPASIDMDEAWEAIGLNPGALWMCGDVFFELDGVVYLNLGLRLEA
;
A
#
# COMPACT_ATOMS: atom_id res chain seq x y z
N MET A 1 -15.96 -12.69 -16.46
CA MET A 1 -14.49 -12.64 -16.55
C MET A 1 -13.96 -11.28 -17.06
N VAL A 2 -13.98 -10.99 -18.37
CA VAL A 2 -13.38 -9.74 -18.95
C VAL A 2 -13.83 -8.46 -18.24
N ALA A 3 -15.14 -8.30 -18.05
CA ALA A 3 -15.70 -7.11 -17.37
C ALA A 3 -15.20 -6.94 -15.93
N ALA A 4 -14.95 -8.03 -15.20
CA ALA A 4 -14.44 -7.98 -13.83
C ALA A 4 -12.96 -7.58 -13.79
N VAL A 5 -12.17 -8.03 -14.77
CA VAL A 5 -10.77 -7.60 -14.94
C VAL A 5 -10.70 -6.12 -15.25
N ILE A 6 -11.50 -5.63 -16.20
CA ILE A 6 -11.57 -4.19 -16.53
C ILE A 6 -12.02 -3.36 -15.31
N ALA A 7 -13.01 -3.84 -14.56
CA ALA A 7 -13.47 -3.17 -13.34
C ALA A 7 -12.36 -3.10 -12.28
N TRP A 8 -11.61 -4.19 -12.09
CA TRP A 8 -10.45 -4.20 -11.20
C TRP A 8 -9.35 -3.24 -11.67
N GLU A 9 -8.98 -3.25 -12.95
CA GLU A 9 -7.96 -2.34 -13.47
C GLU A 9 -8.36 -0.87 -13.30
N THR A 10 -9.65 -0.56 -13.48
CA THR A 10 -10.20 0.78 -13.25
C THR A 10 -10.09 1.16 -11.77
N LYS A 11 -10.55 0.30 -10.86
CA LYS A 11 -10.43 0.47 -9.39
C LYS A 11 -8.97 0.66 -8.98
N ARG A 12 -8.04 -0.11 -9.57
CA ARG A 12 -6.60 -0.05 -9.30
C ARG A 12 -5.99 1.27 -9.77
N LYS A 13 -6.39 1.79 -10.94
CA LYS A 13 -5.97 3.10 -11.47
C LYS A 13 -6.46 4.25 -10.60
N GLU A 14 -7.72 4.22 -10.17
CA GLU A 14 -8.28 5.23 -9.26
C GLU A 14 -7.54 5.24 -7.91
N TRP A 15 -7.29 4.05 -7.36
CA TRP A 15 -6.51 3.90 -6.14
C TRP A 15 -5.07 4.42 -6.30
N ASP A 16 -4.41 4.16 -7.44
CA ASP A 16 -3.07 4.70 -7.72
C ASP A 16 -3.06 6.22 -7.77
N ALA A 17 -4.10 6.84 -8.34
CA ALA A 17 -4.24 8.28 -8.35
C ALA A 17 -4.40 8.85 -6.92
N GLN A 18 -5.20 8.21 -6.07
CA GLN A 18 -5.34 8.59 -4.65
C GLN A 18 -4.04 8.40 -3.88
N ARG A 19 -3.34 7.28 -4.09
CA ARG A 19 -2.00 7.03 -3.52
C ARG A 19 -1.00 8.09 -3.94
N ALA A 20 -1.00 8.50 -5.21
CA ALA A 20 -0.10 9.56 -5.69
C ALA A 20 -0.37 10.90 -4.97
N LYS A 21 -1.65 11.24 -4.72
CA LYS A 21 -2.05 12.42 -3.92
C LYS A 21 -1.55 12.34 -2.49
N LEU A 22 -1.69 11.18 -1.81
CA LEU A 22 -1.11 10.96 -0.48
C LEU A 22 0.40 11.27 -0.49
N GLY A 23 1.11 10.81 -1.52
CA GLY A 23 2.53 11.11 -1.68
C GLY A 23 2.82 12.61 -1.72
N GLN A 24 2.08 13.36 -2.53
CA GLN A 24 2.21 14.82 -2.62
C GLN A 24 2.02 15.51 -1.27
N VAL A 25 1.06 15.06 -0.47
CA VAL A 25 0.78 15.60 0.87
C VAL A 25 1.97 15.47 1.82
N PHE A 26 2.70 14.35 1.75
CA PHE A 26 3.89 14.12 2.59
C PHE A 26 5.21 14.51 1.91
N GLY A 27 5.17 15.07 0.70
CA GLY A 27 6.35 15.50 -0.04
C GLY A 27 7.20 14.35 -0.60
N GLY A 28 6.60 13.19 -0.90
CA GLY A 28 7.31 11.98 -1.29
C GLY A 28 6.47 11.00 -2.10
N ALA A 29 7.06 9.93 -2.64
CA ALA A 29 6.27 8.87 -3.27
C ALA A 29 5.63 7.97 -2.22
N ALA A 30 4.32 7.69 -2.32
CA ALA A 30 3.65 6.68 -1.48
C ALA A 30 3.84 5.27 -2.07
N SER A 31 4.06 4.26 -1.25
CA SER A 31 4.37 2.89 -1.68
C SER A 31 3.16 2.17 -2.33
N PRO A 32 3.32 1.47 -3.46
CA PRO A 32 2.30 0.58 -4.00
C PRO A 32 2.47 -0.85 -3.45
N MET A 33 2.26 -1.06 -2.14
CA MET A 33 2.46 -2.38 -1.53
C MET A 33 1.34 -3.36 -1.91
N ARG A 34 1.71 -4.64 -1.94
CA ARG A 34 0.81 -5.76 -2.21
C ARG A 34 1.08 -6.90 -1.22
N SER A 35 0.01 -7.50 -0.71
CA SER A 35 0.05 -8.70 0.12
C SER A 35 -1.04 -9.65 -0.37
N GLY A 36 -0.64 -10.68 -1.11
CA GLY A 36 -1.57 -11.56 -1.83
C GLY A 36 -2.44 -10.76 -2.81
N ASN A 37 -3.76 -10.86 -2.64
CA ASN A 37 -4.77 -10.15 -3.43
C ASN A 37 -4.95 -8.66 -3.04
N ARG A 38 -4.39 -8.22 -1.92
CA ARG A 38 -4.65 -6.90 -1.34
C ARG A 38 -3.58 -5.89 -1.74
N SER A 39 -4.01 -4.74 -2.24
CA SER A 39 -3.18 -3.55 -2.47
C SER A 39 -3.38 -2.54 -1.35
N TYR A 40 -2.29 -1.98 -0.82
CA TYR A 40 -2.30 -1.02 0.28
C TYR A 40 -1.08 -0.07 0.24
N VAL A 41 -1.13 1.02 0.99
CA VAL A 41 0.03 1.90 1.18
C VAL A 41 0.72 1.53 2.49
N GLY A 42 1.98 1.08 2.41
CA GLY A 42 2.82 0.76 3.57
C GLY A 42 3.67 1.92 4.08
N GLY A 43 3.94 2.94 3.26
CA GLY A 43 4.73 4.10 3.68
C GLY A 43 4.93 5.14 2.58
N VAL A 44 5.75 6.16 2.89
CA VAL A 44 6.11 7.25 1.97
C VAL A 44 7.64 7.43 1.91
N LYS A 45 8.16 7.84 0.75
CA LYS A 45 9.56 8.20 0.55
C LYS A 45 9.81 9.64 1.01
N ILE A 46 10.13 9.80 2.28
CA ILE A 46 10.52 11.08 2.88
C ILE A 46 11.97 10.99 3.36
N SER A 47 12.55 12.11 3.82
CA SER A 47 13.95 12.19 4.26
C SER A 47 14.37 11.01 5.14
N ASP A 48 15.62 10.56 4.97
CA ASP A 48 16.27 9.57 5.82
C ASP A 48 16.75 10.13 7.17
N SER A 49 16.47 11.41 7.47
CA SER A 49 16.83 12.05 8.74
C SER A 49 16.35 11.25 9.96
N ARG A 50 17.26 11.10 10.93
CA ARG A 50 17.02 10.45 12.23
C ARG A 50 15.97 11.19 13.07
N GLU A 51 15.74 12.47 12.80
CA GLU A 51 14.73 13.27 13.52
C GLU A 51 13.30 12.73 13.29
N LEU A 52 13.07 12.13 12.11
CA LEU A 52 11.78 11.54 11.74
C LEU A 52 11.51 10.19 12.41
N ASP A 53 12.53 9.51 12.95
CA ASP A 53 12.39 8.17 13.54
C ASP A 53 11.45 8.13 14.76
N VAL A 54 11.14 9.30 15.32
CA VAL A 54 10.13 9.48 16.38
C VAL A 54 8.73 9.19 15.87
N TYR A 55 8.41 9.61 14.64
CA TYR A 55 7.07 9.52 14.05
C TYR A 55 6.96 8.38 13.05
N TRP A 56 8.08 8.08 12.38
CA TRP A 56 8.17 7.14 11.29
C TRP A 56 9.09 5.98 11.65
N CYS A 57 8.84 4.82 11.05
CA CYS A 57 9.83 3.75 11.02
C CYS A 57 11.05 4.18 10.22
N ARG A 58 12.17 3.48 10.41
CA ARG A 58 13.33 3.63 9.54
C ARG A 58 12.96 3.21 8.12
N PRO A 59 13.65 3.73 7.09
CA PRO A 59 13.41 3.32 5.72
C PRO A 59 13.52 1.80 5.56
N ASP A 60 12.62 1.20 4.80
CA ASP A 60 12.70 -0.20 4.37
C ASP A 60 13.74 -0.36 3.24
N GLN A 61 13.88 -1.58 2.70
CA GLN A 61 14.81 -1.85 1.60
C GLN A 61 14.50 -1.10 0.28
N TYR A 62 13.37 -0.40 0.21
CA TYR A 62 12.92 0.38 -0.93
C TYR A 62 12.82 1.89 -0.60
N ASP A 63 13.39 2.32 0.53
CA ASP A 63 13.40 3.69 1.05
C ASP A 63 12.04 4.24 1.51
N TYR A 64 11.03 3.40 1.70
CA TYR A 64 9.74 3.84 2.26
C TYR A 64 9.80 3.84 3.78
N ARG A 65 9.22 4.87 4.39
CA ARG A 65 9.02 4.97 5.83
C ARG A 65 7.54 4.77 6.15
N ALA A 66 7.25 3.77 6.96
CA ALA A 66 5.90 3.55 7.51
C ALA A 66 5.63 4.52 8.67
N LEU A 67 4.43 5.10 8.74
CA LEU A 67 4.01 5.89 9.89
C LEU A 67 3.87 4.95 11.10
N ARG A 68 4.37 5.36 12.27
CA ARG A 68 4.19 4.57 13.50
C ARG A 68 2.75 4.63 13.97
N SER A 69 2.34 3.66 14.78
CA SER A 69 1.06 3.71 15.49
C SER A 69 1.05 4.71 16.66
N SER A 70 2.23 5.12 17.13
CA SER A 70 2.42 6.14 18.15
C SER A 70 3.81 6.77 18.05
N ALA A 71 3.94 8.01 18.53
CA ALA A 71 5.23 8.66 18.65
C ALA A 71 6.16 7.85 19.58
N LYS A 72 7.44 7.72 19.22
CA LYS A 72 8.48 7.11 20.05
C LYS A 72 9.58 8.12 20.43
N PRO A 73 9.30 9.04 21.37
CA PRO A 73 10.30 9.95 21.91
C PRO A 73 11.53 9.21 22.47
N ALA A 74 12.71 9.80 22.29
CA ALA A 74 13.92 9.30 22.92
C ALA A 74 13.83 9.33 24.45
N LYS A 75 14.41 8.32 25.10
CA LYS A 75 14.50 8.25 26.57
C LYS A 75 15.22 9.49 27.09
N GLY A 76 14.71 10.09 28.16
CA GLY A 76 15.30 11.30 28.77
C GLY A 76 14.84 12.62 28.17
N LYS A 77 13.99 12.64 27.11
CA LYS A 77 13.34 13.88 26.63
C LYS A 77 12.54 14.56 27.76
N PRO A 78 12.59 15.90 27.89
CA PRO A 78 11.72 16.65 28.79
C PRO A 78 10.23 16.40 28.51
N LYS A 79 9.38 16.55 29.53
CA LYS A 79 7.92 16.30 29.44
C LYS A 79 7.26 17.12 28.32
N GLU A 80 7.60 18.40 28.23
CA GLU A 80 7.08 19.33 27.21
C GLU A 80 7.48 18.90 25.79
N ALA A 81 8.74 18.51 25.61
CA ALA A 81 9.23 18.00 24.32
C ALA A 81 8.53 16.70 23.90
N ARG A 82 8.19 15.82 24.86
CA ARG A 82 7.39 14.62 24.57
C ARG A 82 5.97 14.98 24.17
N ALA A 83 5.33 15.93 24.86
CA ALA A 83 3.98 16.37 24.55
C ALA A 83 3.90 16.95 23.13
N ALA A 84 4.86 17.80 22.75
CA ALA A 84 4.94 18.36 21.39
C ALA A 84 5.09 17.26 20.32
N GLN A 85 5.89 16.22 20.59
CA GLN A 85 6.02 15.08 19.68
C GLN A 85 4.73 14.25 19.56
N VAL A 86 3.97 14.09 20.64
CA VAL A 86 2.67 13.42 20.57
C VAL A 86 1.69 14.22 19.69
N VAL A 87 1.59 15.53 19.91
CA VAL A 87 0.72 16.42 19.12
C VAL A 87 1.08 16.39 17.64
N GLU A 88 2.37 16.47 17.31
CA GLU A 88 2.80 16.38 15.90
C GLU A 88 2.49 15.02 15.30
N HIS A 89 2.66 13.92 16.05
CA HIS A 89 2.32 12.60 15.56
C HIS A 89 0.82 12.41 15.33
N GLU A 90 -0.02 12.97 16.19
CA GLU A 90 -1.47 12.98 16.02
C GLU A 90 -1.86 13.75 14.76
N ARG A 91 -1.23 14.90 14.50
CA ARG A 91 -1.40 15.67 13.25
C ARG A 91 -1.03 14.83 12.01
N LEU A 92 0.12 14.17 12.03
CA LEU A 92 0.57 13.30 10.94
C LEU A 92 -0.38 12.10 10.75
N SER A 93 -0.89 11.53 11.84
CA SER A 93 -1.84 10.41 11.79
C SER A 93 -3.20 10.83 11.24
N ALA A 94 -3.68 12.02 11.60
CA ALA A 94 -4.90 12.60 11.05
C ALA A 94 -4.75 12.84 9.55
N LEU A 95 -3.64 13.45 9.12
CA LEU A 95 -3.32 13.71 7.72
C LEU A 95 -3.19 12.40 6.91
N TRP A 96 -2.56 11.38 7.49
CA TRP A 96 -2.50 10.05 6.90
C TRP A 96 -3.90 9.46 6.74
N LYS A 97 -4.74 9.52 7.77
CA LYS A 97 -6.11 8.99 7.72
C LYS A 97 -6.98 9.71 6.69
N GLU A 98 -6.80 11.03 6.54
CA GLU A 98 -7.53 11.85 5.58
C GLU A 98 -7.18 11.51 4.13
N HIS A 99 -5.89 11.30 3.85
CA HIS A 99 -5.41 11.17 2.47
C HIS A 99 -5.04 9.76 2.04
N CYS A 100 -4.81 8.83 2.98
CA CYS A 100 -4.43 7.47 2.62
C CYS A 100 -5.65 6.73 2.05
N PRO A 101 -5.58 6.24 0.81
CA PRO A 101 -6.66 5.45 0.27
C PRO A 101 -6.84 4.17 1.10
N ALA A 102 -8.09 3.74 1.23
CA ALA A 102 -8.39 2.44 1.80
C ALA A 102 -7.71 1.34 0.98
N SER A 103 -7.39 0.21 1.61
CA SER A 103 -6.91 -0.94 0.86
C SER A 103 -7.99 -1.45 -0.09
N ILE A 104 -7.57 -2.00 -1.22
CA ILE A 104 -8.43 -2.66 -2.18
C ILE A 104 -7.95 -4.09 -2.41
N ASP A 105 -8.87 -4.99 -2.68
CA ASP A 105 -8.59 -6.39 -2.99
C ASP A 105 -9.18 -6.79 -4.36
N MET A 106 -8.64 -7.89 -4.88
CA MET A 106 -8.97 -8.47 -6.18
C MET A 106 -9.93 -9.65 -6.10
N ASP A 107 -10.55 -9.91 -4.93
CA ASP A 107 -11.27 -11.17 -4.72
C ASP A 107 -12.43 -11.35 -5.69
N GLU A 108 -13.23 -10.30 -5.90
CA GLU A 108 -14.32 -10.30 -6.87
C GLU A 108 -13.84 -10.56 -8.31
N ALA A 109 -12.66 -10.05 -8.68
CA ALA A 109 -12.09 -10.27 -10.00
C ALA A 109 -11.66 -11.73 -10.19
N TRP A 110 -11.03 -12.31 -9.17
CA TRP A 110 -10.61 -13.71 -9.19
C TRP A 110 -11.77 -14.70 -9.17
N GLU A 111 -12.79 -14.44 -8.36
CA GLU A 111 -14.03 -15.22 -8.35
C GLU A 111 -14.69 -15.22 -9.74
N ALA A 112 -14.74 -14.06 -10.42
CA ALA A 112 -15.27 -13.94 -11.76
C ALA A 112 -14.41 -14.57 -12.88
N ILE A 113 -13.14 -14.88 -12.60
CA ILE A 113 -12.25 -15.69 -13.45
C ILE A 113 -12.47 -17.19 -13.18
N GLY A 114 -13.02 -17.56 -12.01
CA GLY A 114 -13.25 -18.94 -11.60
C GLY A 114 -12.03 -19.61 -10.94
N LEU A 115 -11.06 -18.81 -10.48
CA LEU A 115 -9.90 -19.31 -9.75
C LEU A 115 -10.13 -19.15 -8.24
N ASN A 116 -9.94 -20.24 -7.50
CA ASN A 116 -10.05 -20.21 -6.04
C ASN A 116 -8.77 -19.60 -5.41
N PRO A 117 -8.86 -19.02 -4.20
CA PRO A 117 -7.72 -18.39 -3.53
C PRO A 117 -6.51 -19.29 -3.30
N GLY A 118 -6.73 -20.60 -3.13
CA GLY A 118 -5.66 -21.58 -2.94
C GLY A 118 -4.84 -21.79 -4.22
N ALA A 119 -5.50 -21.81 -5.38
CA ALA A 119 -4.83 -21.86 -6.67
C ALA A 119 -3.97 -20.61 -6.87
N LEU A 120 -4.45 -19.41 -6.56
CA LEU A 120 -3.67 -18.17 -6.69
C LEU A 120 -2.41 -18.17 -5.83
N TRP A 121 -2.51 -18.74 -4.64
CA TRP A 121 -1.38 -18.85 -3.72
C TRP A 121 -0.26 -19.78 -4.22
N MET A 122 -0.62 -20.85 -4.93
CA MET A 122 0.34 -21.83 -5.46
C MET A 122 0.80 -21.50 -6.89
N CYS A 123 -0.06 -20.82 -7.64
CA CYS A 123 -0.04 -20.74 -9.09
C CYS A 123 -0.13 -19.28 -9.55
N GLY A 124 0.50 -18.33 -8.86
CA GLY A 124 0.56 -16.94 -9.31
C GLY A 124 -0.79 -16.19 -9.37
N ASP A 125 -0.68 -14.87 -9.40
CA ASP A 125 -1.81 -13.97 -9.20
C ASP A 125 -1.69 -12.72 -10.09
N VAL A 126 -1.17 -12.90 -11.30
CA VAL A 126 -1.03 -11.86 -12.31
C VAL A 126 -1.99 -12.12 -13.46
N PHE A 127 -2.78 -11.12 -13.80
CA PHE A 127 -3.67 -11.11 -14.95
C PHE A 127 -3.71 -9.71 -15.58
N PHE A 128 -4.12 -9.65 -16.84
CA PHE A 128 -4.44 -8.41 -17.54
C PHE A 128 -5.41 -8.67 -18.67
N GLU A 129 -6.12 -7.64 -19.11
CA GLU A 129 -6.96 -7.68 -20.31
C GLU A 129 -6.24 -7.01 -21.50
N LEU A 130 -6.38 -7.60 -22.68
CA LEU A 130 -5.93 -7.04 -23.95
C LEU A 130 -6.86 -7.49 -25.08
N ASP A 131 -7.48 -6.53 -25.77
CA ASP A 131 -8.38 -6.72 -26.92
C ASP A 131 -9.53 -7.71 -26.68
N GLY A 132 -10.14 -7.64 -25.50
CA GLY A 132 -11.24 -8.50 -25.05
C GLY A 132 -10.80 -9.87 -24.52
N VAL A 133 -9.49 -10.13 -24.43
CA VAL A 133 -8.92 -11.39 -23.96
C VAL A 133 -8.24 -11.20 -22.60
N VAL A 134 -8.55 -12.07 -21.63
CA VAL A 134 -7.88 -12.09 -20.34
C VAL A 134 -6.69 -13.05 -20.40
N TYR A 135 -5.51 -12.53 -20.12
CA TYR A 135 -4.27 -13.29 -20.00
C TYR A 135 -3.96 -13.52 -18.52
N LEU A 136 -3.54 -14.74 -18.20
CA LEU A 136 -3.24 -15.18 -16.84
C LEU A 136 -1.79 -15.69 -16.80
N ASN A 137 -0.99 -15.20 -15.87
CA ASN A 137 0.32 -15.79 -15.56
C ASN A 137 0.18 -16.58 -14.25
N LEU A 138 -0.11 -17.87 -14.42
CA LEU A 138 -0.40 -18.75 -13.30
C LEU A 138 0.81 -19.55 -12.79
N GLY A 139 2.04 -19.28 -13.22
CA GLY A 139 3.24 -19.98 -12.72
C GLY A 139 3.21 -21.52 -12.77
N LEU A 140 2.25 -22.13 -13.48
CA LEU A 140 2.02 -23.57 -13.56
C LEU A 140 2.74 -24.12 -14.79
N ARG A 141 3.46 -25.22 -14.60
CA ARG A 141 3.94 -26.03 -15.72
C ARG A 141 2.76 -26.87 -16.23
N LEU A 142 2.37 -26.66 -17.48
CA LEU A 142 1.50 -27.61 -18.18
C LEU A 142 2.33 -28.83 -18.56
N GLU A 143 1.95 -30.00 -18.06
CA GLU A 143 2.40 -31.26 -18.62
C GLU A 143 1.48 -31.61 -19.80
N ALA A 144 2.10 -32.07 -20.90
CA ALA A 144 1.40 -32.43 -22.14
C ALA A 144 0.68 -33.77 -22.01
#